data_AF-B6H6A9-F1
#
_entry.id   AF-B6H6A9-F1
#
_cell.length_a   1.000
_cell.length_b   1.000
_cell.length_c   1.000
_cell.angle_alpha   90.00
_cell.angle_beta   90.00
_cell.angle_gamma   90.00
#
_symmetry.space_group_name_H-M   'P 1'
#
loop_
_entity.id
_entity.type
_entity.pdbx_description
1 polymer ?
#
loop_
_entity_poly.entity_id
_entity_poly.type
_entity_poly.pdbx_seq_one_letter_code
_entity_poly.pdbx_strand_id
1 'polypeptide(L)'
;MGMVLSSQFAALAAARPEQNAATSVTTYYFAQQLGLMTGITTVKALLIKEMRRGLDVTLRGQPGRAGIKGLLPPALAEPVRLVIQKCYYVSPATSLVFLLLAFFIVLKQREIKTF
;
A
#
# COMPACT_ATOMS: atom_id res chain seq x y z
N MET A 1 -4.69 -10.58 9.40
CA MET A 1 -3.21 -10.50 9.39
C MET A 1 -2.57 -11.67 10.13
N GLY A 2 -2.92 -11.94 11.40
CA GLY A 2 -2.32 -13.02 12.20
C GLY A 2 -2.29 -14.40 11.52
N MET A 3 -3.43 -14.92 11.07
CA MET A 3 -3.51 -16.23 10.40
C MET A 3 -2.62 -16.38 9.15
N VAL A 4 -2.52 -15.33 8.32
CA VAL A 4 -1.74 -15.39 7.07
C VAL A 4 -0.25 -15.43 7.37
N LEU A 5 0.21 -14.60 8.29
CA LEU A 5 1.61 -14.57 8.72
C LEU A 5 2.01 -15.88 9.42
N SER A 6 1.12 -16.44 10.23
CA SER A 6 1.33 -17.75 10.87
C SER A 6 1.41 -18.89 9.84
N SER A 7 0.60 -18.86 8.77
CA SER A 7 0.63 -19.88 7.72
C SER A 7 1.90 -19.84 6.87
N GLN A 8 2.39 -18.64 6.52
CA GLN A 8 3.64 -18.47 5.77
C GLN A 8 4.85 -18.89 6.62
N PHE A 9 4.84 -18.54 7.90
CA PHE A 9 5.85 -18.98 8.86
C PHE A 9 5.87 -20.51 9.04
N ALA A 10 4.71 -21.13 9.22
CA ALA A 10 4.58 -22.59 9.35
C ALA A 10 5.06 -23.31 8.08
N ALA A 11 4.71 -22.82 6.89
CA ALA A 11 5.19 -23.37 5.62
C ALA A 11 6.72 -23.25 5.47
N LEU A 12 7.30 -22.15 5.93
CA LEU A 12 8.75 -21.94 5.89
C LEU A 12 9.49 -22.85 6.88
N ALA A 13 8.93 -23.04 8.08
CA ALA A 13 9.46 -23.93 9.10
C ALA A 13 9.41 -25.41 8.65
N ALA A 14 8.35 -25.82 7.95
CA ALA A 14 8.21 -27.18 7.43
C ALA A 14 9.15 -27.51 6.26
N ALA A 15 9.66 -26.50 5.55
CA ALA A 15 10.41 -26.66 4.30
C ALA A 15 11.95 -26.54 4.43
N ARG A 16 12.49 -26.26 5.63
CA ARG A 16 13.91 -25.96 5.83
C ARG A 16 14.61 -27.02 6.69
N PRO A 17 15.83 -27.47 6.34
CA PRO A 17 16.64 -28.32 7.21
C PRO A 17 17.06 -27.56 8.49
N GLU A 18 17.08 -28.25 9.64
CA GLU A 18 17.27 -27.67 10.99
C GLU A 18 18.48 -26.75 11.12
N GLN A 19 19.59 -27.08 10.46
CA GLN A 19 20.82 -26.27 10.47
C GLN A 19 20.63 -24.84 9.94
N ASN A 20 19.62 -24.60 9.11
CA ASN A 20 19.34 -23.28 8.52
C ASN A 20 18.04 -22.65 9.04
N ALA A 21 17.40 -23.25 10.05
CA ALA A 21 16.08 -22.82 10.54
C ALA A 21 16.12 -21.40 11.13
N ALA A 22 17.09 -21.11 12.00
CA ALA A 22 17.23 -19.80 12.64
C ALA A 22 17.45 -18.66 11.63
N THR A 23 18.35 -18.86 10.66
CA THR A 23 18.59 -17.87 9.59
C THR A 23 17.34 -17.66 8.74
N SER A 24 16.61 -18.73 8.40
CA SER A 24 15.41 -18.65 7.58
C SER A 24 14.27 -17.87 8.27
N VAL A 25 14.10 -18.07 9.58
CA VAL A 25 13.15 -17.31 10.40
C VAL A 25 13.51 -15.84 10.45
N THR A 26 14.78 -15.51 10.69
CA THR A 26 15.24 -14.10 10.73
C THR A 26 15.05 -13.42 9.38
N THR A 27 15.40 -14.11 8.28
CA THR A 27 15.17 -13.59 6.92
C THR A 27 13.69 -13.36 6.63
N TYR A 28 12.80 -14.26 7.09
CA TYR A 28 11.35 -14.09 6.92
C TYR A 28 10.85 -12.81 7.61
N TYR A 29 11.20 -12.59 8.87
CA TYR A 29 10.80 -11.37 9.58
C TYR A 29 11.43 -10.11 9.00
N PHE A 30 12.68 -10.18 8.55
CA PHE A 30 13.34 -9.05 7.88
C PHE A 30 12.65 -8.69 6.56
N ALA A 31 12.31 -9.69 5.74
CA ALA A 31 11.54 -9.49 4.52
C ALA A 31 10.16 -8.88 4.79
N GLN A 32 9.50 -9.31 5.88
CA GLN A 32 8.22 -8.74 6.31
C GLN A 32 8.35 -7.26 6.70
N GLN A 33 9.39 -6.90 7.46
CA GLN A 33 9.65 -5.50 7.85
C GLN A 33 9.97 -4.63 6.63
N LEU A 34 10.80 -5.10 5.71
CA LEU A 34 11.09 -4.41 4.45
C LEU A 34 9.81 -4.22 3.62
N GLY A 35 9.02 -5.27 3.45
CA GLY A 35 7.75 -5.19 2.72
C GLY A 35 6.78 -4.18 3.33
N LEU A 36 6.68 -4.13 4.66
CA LEU A 36 5.87 -3.14 5.37
C LEU A 36 6.39 -1.71 5.15
N MET A 37 7.70 -1.48 5.30
CA MET A 37 8.31 -0.17 5.10
C MET A 37 8.13 0.34 3.67
N THR A 38 8.39 -0.50 2.68
CA THR A 38 8.20 -0.17 1.26
C THR A 38 6.71 0.10 0.99
N GLY A 39 5.81 -0.77 1.46
CA GLY A 39 4.36 -0.59 1.28
C GLY A 39 3.84 0.73 1.85
N ILE A 40 4.21 1.07 3.10
CA ILE A 40 3.84 2.34 3.73
C ILE A 40 4.39 3.52 2.92
N THR A 41 5.64 3.44 2.49
CA THR A 41 6.28 4.51 1.72
C THR A 41 5.60 4.74 0.38
N THR A 42 5.31 3.66 -0.36
CA THR A 42 4.62 3.74 -1.65
C THR A 42 3.20 4.27 -1.51
N VAL A 43 2.42 3.79 -0.53
CA VAL A 43 1.06 4.28 -0.30
C VAL A 43 1.08 5.77 0.09
N LYS A 44 2.01 6.21 0.95
CA LYS A 44 2.17 7.63 1.28
C LYS A 44 2.54 8.47 0.05
N ALA A 45 3.47 8.00 -0.77
CA ALA A 45 3.86 8.71 -1.99
C ALA A 45 2.71 8.86 -2.98
N LEU A 46 1.93 7.79 -3.18
CA LEU A 46 0.73 7.81 -4.02
C LEU A 46 -0.34 8.75 -3.46
N LEU A 47 -0.58 8.72 -2.15
CA LEU A 47 -1.53 9.61 -1.49
C LEU A 47 -1.14 11.08 -1.66
N ILE A 48 0.13 11.43 -1.43
CA ILE A 48 0.64 12.79 -1.62
C ILE A 48 0.50 13.23 -3.07
N LYS A 49 0.79 12.34 -4.03
CA LYS A 49 0.65 12.63 -5.46
C LYS A 49 -0.80 12.88 -5.86
N GLU A 50 -1.73 12.03 -5.44
CA GLU A 50 -3.17 12.21 -5.72
C GLU A 50 -3.73 13.45 -5.03
N MET A 51 -3.34 13.72 -3.78
CA MET A 51 -3.73 14.95 -3.09
C MET A 51 -3.22 16.19 -3.83
N ARG A 52 -1.94 16.23 -4.20
CA ARG A 52 -1.38 17.36 -4.97
C ARG A 52 -2.11 17.54 -6.31
N ARG A 53 -2.39 16.45 -7.02
CA ARG A 53 -3.12 16.50 -8.29
C ARG A 53 -4.55 17.01 -8.09
N GLY A 54 -5.27 16.47 -7.11
CA GLY A 54 -6.65 16.86 -6.81
C GLY A 54 -6.76 18.31 -6.35
N LEU A 55 -5.83 18.78 -5.52
CA LEU A 55 -5.73 20.19 -5.14
C LEU A 55 -5.39 21.08 -6.33
N ASP A 56 -4.43 20.70 -7.19
CA ASP A 56 -4.05 21.50 -8.36
C ASP A 56 -5.24 21.70 -9.30
N VAL A 57 -6.00 20.63 -9.57
CA VAL A 57 -7.23 20.67 -10.39
C VAL A 57 -8.32 21.53 -9.73
N THR A 58 -8.56 21.35 -8.44
CA THR A 58 -9.61 22.10 -7.71
C THR A 58 -9.30 23.60 -7.61
N LEU A 59 -8.00 23.95 -7.55
CA LEU A 59 -7.53 25.32 -7.41
C LEU A 59 -7.24 26.00 -8.76
N ARG A 60 -7.31 25.29 -9.90
CA ARG A 60 -7.16 25.88 -11.23
C ARG A 60 -8.39 26.76 -11.52
N GLY A 61 -8.17 28.08 -11.58
CA GLY A 61 -9.21 29.07 -11.90
C GLY A 61 -9.74 29.87 -10.71
N GLN A 62 -9.27 29.62 -9.48
CA GLN A 62 -9.67 30.40 -8.30
C GLN A 62 -8.85 31.71 -8.18
N PRO A 63 -9.50 32.89 -8.10
CA PRO A 63 -8.81 34.14 -7.79
C PRO A 63 -8.30 34.07 -6.34
N GLY A 64 -6.98 34.01 -6.15
CA GLY A 64 -6.36 33.84 -4.81
C GLY A 64 -5.20 32.83 -4.75
N ARG A 65 -4.93 32.13 -5.86
CA ARG A 65 -3.85 31.12 -5.98
C ARG A 65 -2.45 31.63 -5.60
N ALA A 66 -2.21 32.94 -5.73
CA ALA A 66 -0.92 33.56 -5.44
C ALA A 66 -0.66 33.85 -3.94
N GLY A 67 -1.62 33.59 -3.04
CA GLY A 67 -1.56 34.09 -1.66
C GLY A 67 -1.76 33.09 -0.53
N ILE A 68 -1.91 31.79 -0.79
CA ILE A 68 -2.21 30.81 0.26
C ILE A 68 -0.89 30.39 0.96
N LYS A 69 -0.42 31.23 1.89
CA LYS A 69 0.76 30.99 2.73
C LYS A 69 0.46 30.42 4.12
N GLY A 70 -0.80 30.13 4.47
CA GLY A 70 -1.06 29.60 5.81
C GLY A 70 -2.45 29.07 6.12
N LEU A 71 -3.52 29.59 5.50
CA LEU A 71 -4.90 29.16 5.79
C LEU A 71 -5.70 28.99 4.49
N LEU A 72 -6.32 27.83 4.35
CA LEU A 72 -7.23 27.53 3.23
C LEU A 72 -8.49 28.39 3.38
N PRO A 73 -8.90 29.17 2.37
CA PRO A 73 -10.13 29.95 2.45
C PRO A 73 -11.34 29.06 2.76
N PRO A 74 -12.31 29.50 3.59
CA PRO A 74 -13.47 28.69 3.97
C PRO A 74 -14.31 28.25 2.76
N ALA A 75 -14.34 29.03 1.68
CA ALA A 75 -14.97 28.66 0.41
C ALA A 75 -14.33 27.43 -0.28
N LEU A 76 -13.08 27.11 0.07
CA LEU A 76 -12.31 25.99 -0.49
C LEU A 76 -12.21 24.80 0.48
N ALA A 77 -12.73 24.92 1.70
CA ALA A 77 -12.64 23.87 2.72
C ALA A 77 -13.35 22.58 2.31
N GLU A 78 -14.59 22.67 1.84
CA GLU A 78 -15.39 21.51 1.47
C GLU A 78 -14.89 20.78 0.20
N PRO A 79 -14.51 21.46 -0.90
CA PRO A 79 -13.96 20.77 -2.05
C PRO A 79 -12.59 20.12 -1.74
N VAL A 80 -11.74 20.74 -0.91
CA VAL A 80 -10.48 20.11 -0.47
C VAL A 80 -10.73 18.90 0.45
N ARG A 81 -11.72 18.99 1.35
CA ARG A 81 -12.14 17.86 2.20
C ARG A 81 -12.58 16.66 1.36
N LEU A 82 -13.37 16.88 0.32
CA LEU A 82 -13.81 15.82 -0.60
C LEU A 82 -12.63 15.20 -1.37
N VAL A 83 -11.65 15.99 -1.80
CA VAL A 83 -10.43 15.48 -2.44
C VAL A 83 -9.63 14.60 -1.48
N ILE A 84 -9.44 15.05 -0.23
CA ILE A 84 -8.75 14.27 0.81
C ILE A 84 -9.49 12.96 1.08
N GLN A 85 -10.82 13.00 1.23
CA GLN A 85 -11.64 11.79 1.43
C GLN A 85 -11.51 10.80 0.25
N LYS A 86 -11.53 11.29 -0.99
CA LYS A 86 -11.32 10.44 -2.18
C LYS A 86 -9.95 9.78 -2.18
N CYS A 87 -8.91 10.47 -1.73
CA CYS A 87 -7.55 9.93 -1.66
C CYS A 87 -7.44 8.75 -0.68
N TYR A 88 -8.25 8.70 0.39
CA TYR A 88 -8.26 7.55 1.31
C TYR A 88 -8.67 6.23 0.65
N TYR A 89 -9.42 6.27 -0.46
CA TYR A 89 -9.80 5.07 -1.21
C TYR A 89 -8.66 4.49 -2.07
N VAL A 90 -7.55 5.22 -2.26
CA VAL A 90 -6.39 4.72 -3.00
C VAL A 90 -5.76 3.52 -2.30
N SER A 91 -5.66 3.56 -0.96
CA SER A 91 -5.10 2.47 -0.16
C SER A 91 -5.87 1.14 -0.30
N PRO A 92 -7.20 1.06 -0.08
CA PRO A 92 -7.95 -0.18 -0.28
C PRO A 92 -7.96 -0.63 -1.75
N ALA A 93 -8.01 0.30 -2.71
CA ALA A 93 -7.94 -0.05 -4.14
C ALA A 93 -6.61 -0.72 -4.52
N THR A 94 -5.47 -0.16 -4.08
CA THR A 94 -4.16 -0.79 -4.30
C THR A 94 -4.05 -2.15 -3.61
N SER A 95 -4.62 -2.29 -2.40
CA SER A 95 -4.63 -3.56 -1.67
C SER A 95 -5.41 -4.66 -2.41
N LEU A 96 -6.55 -4.32 -3.02
CA LEU A 96 -7.32 -5.24 -3.87
C LEU A 96 -6.52 -5.68 -5.10
N VAL A 97 -5.83 -4.76 -5.77
CA VAL A 97 -4.99 -5.09 -6.94
C VAL A 97 -3.88 -6.07 -6.55
N PHE A 98 -3.20 -5.83 -5.44
CA PHE A 98 -2.17 -6.76 -4.93
C PHE A 98 -2.75 -8.12 -4.55
N LEU A 99 -3.95 -8.16 -3.97
CA LEU A 99 -4.62 -9.41 -3.62
C LEU A 99 -5.01 -10.23 -4.86
N LEU A 100 -5.52 -9.56 -5.91
CA LEU A 100 -5.82 -10.21 -7.19
C LEU A 100 -4.56 -10.75 -7.87
N LEU A 101 -3.47 -9.98 -7.87
CA LEU A 101 -2.16 -10.44 -8.36
C LEU A 101 -1.66 -11.66 -7.59
N ALA A 102 -1.71 -11.63 -6.25
CA ALA A 102 -1.31 -12.75 -5.42
C ALA A 102 -2.15 -13.99 -5.71
N PHE A 103 -3.47 -13.83 -5.83
CA PHE A 103 -4.38 -14.93 -6.19
C PHE A 103 -4.04 -15.52 -7.57
N PHE A 104 -3.79 -14.67 -8.57
CA PHE A 104 -3.39 -15.11 -9.91
C PHE A 104 -2.06 -15.90 -9.89
N ILE A 105 -1.06 -15.42 -9.15
CA ILE A 105 0.23 -16.13 -9.00
C ILE A 105 0.02 -17.50 -8.35
N VAL A 106 -0.81 -17.58 -7.30
CA VAL A 106 -1.13 -18.85 -6.63
C VAL A 106 -1.81 -19.83 -7.59
N LEU A 107 -2.79 -19.37 -8.39
CA LEU A 107 -3.42 -20.20 -9.41
C LEU A 107 -2.39 -20.71 -10.44
N LYS A 108 -1.50 -19.85 -10.91
CA LYS A 108 -0.44 -20.24 -11.86
C LYS A 108 0.55 -21.25 -11.27
N GLN A 109 0.95 -21.09 -10.01
CA GLN A 109 1.82 -22.07 -9.36
C GLN A 109 1.14 -23.42 -9.16
N ARG A 110 -0.18 -23.44 -8.93
CA ARG A 110 -0.94 -24.69 -8.84
C ARG A 110 -0.94 -25.45 -10.16
N GLU A 111 -1.13 -24.76 -11.28
CA GLU A 111 -1.06 -25.37 -12.63
C GLU A 111 0.31 -25.99 -12.92
N ILE A 112 1.41 -25.35 -12.51
CA ILE A 112 2.76 -25.85 -12.76
C ILE A 112 3.09 -27.11 -11.96
N LYS A 113 2.55 -27.25 -10.73
CA LYS A 113 2.81 -28.41 -9.86
C LYS A 113 1.95 -29.64 -10.18
N THR A 114 1.00 -29.54 -11.11
CA THR A 114 0.10 -30.65 -11.48
C THR A 114 0.56 -31.42 -12.73
N PHE A 115 1.74 -31.11 -13.26
CA PHE A 115 2.48 -31.86 -14.29
C PHE A 115 3.79 -32.39 -13.70
#